data_AF-A0A3D5QBV2-F1
#
_entry.id   AF-A0A3D5QBV2-F1
#
_cell.length_a   1.000
_cell.length_b   1.000
_cell.length_c   1.000
_cell.angle_alpha   90.00
_cell.angle_beta   90.00
_cell.angle_gamma   90.00
#
_symmetry.space_group_name_H-M   'P 1'
#
loop_
_entity.id
_entity.type
_entity.pdbx_description
1 polymer ?
#
loop_
_entity_poly.entity_id
_entity_poly.type
_entity_poly.pdbx_seq_one_letter_code
_entity_poly.pdbx_strand_id
1 'polypeptide(L)'
;MKRAFFVVLFIFLVSSVFAEDIEFTDSTLTQGEFESFTKELGVALSFNPMSPAETLGVTGFDIGAELVVTDISDNKKYWETLVDDNDPSSYLPVPRLHVQKGLPFNIDIGAMYTAVPNSNIKLWGVELKYALLEGTTATPA
;
A
#
# COMPACT_ATOMS: atom_id res chain seq x y z
N MET A 1 -14.36 -30.54 31.08
CA MET A 1 -13.01 -30.47 30.49
C MET A 1 -12.99 -29.29 29.51
N LYS A 2 -12.44 -28.15 29.92
CA LYS A 2 -12.49 -26.89 29.17
C LYS A 2 -11.31 -26.87 28.19
N ARG A 3 -11.58 -26.81 26.89
CA ARG A 3 -10.56 -26.71 25.84
C ARG A 3 -10.13 -25.24 25.74
N ALA A 4 -8.92 -24.91 26.20
CA ALA A 4 -8.35 -23.59 26.04
C ALA A 4 -7.74 -23.49 24.63
N PHE A 5 -8.27 -22.57 23.82
CA PHE A 5 -7.71 -22.20 22.53
C PHE A 5 -6.54 -21.23 22.79
N PHE A 6 -5.31 -21.66 22.51
CA PHE A 6 -4.14 -20.77 22.56
C PHE A 6 -4.03 -20.07 21.19
N VAL A 7 -4.38 -18.78 21.15
CA VAL A 7 -4.00 -17.89 20.04
C VAL A 7 -2.65 -17.29 20.42
N VAL A 8 -1.59 -17.74 19.75
CA VAL A 8 -0.26 -17.15 19.89
C VAL A 8 -0.14 -16.04 18.84
N LEU A 9 -0.30 -14.79 19.28
CA LEU A 9 -0.06 -13.61 18.46
C LEU A 9 1.44 -13.28 18.53
N PHE A 10 2.18 -13.61 17.47
CA PHE A 10 3.57 -13.16 17.30
C PHE A 10 3.57 -11.72 16.78
N ILE A 11 3.72 -10.75 17.70
CA ILE A 11 4.02 -9.36 17.33
C ILE A 11 5.53 -9.31 17.09
N PHE A 12 5.93 -9.24 15.82
CA PHE A 12 7.31 -8.91 15.47
C PHE A 12 7.58 -7.44 15.85
N LEU A 13 8.46 -7.26 16.84
CA LEU A 13 9.14 -5.99 17.09
C LEU A 13 10.16 -5.76 15.97
N VAL A 14 9.77 -5.02 14.94
CA VAL A 14 10.71 -4.49 13.94
C VAL A 14 10.92 -3.02 14.27
N SER A 15 11.96 -2.74 15.05
CA SER A 15 12.45 -1.38 15.26
C SER A 15 13.33 -0.98 14.08
N SER A 16 12.71 -0.59 12.97
CA SER A 16 13.38 0.13 11.88
C SER A 16 13.17 1.62 12.12
N VAL A 17 14.17 2.30 12.66
CA VAL A 17 14.22 3.77 12.74
C VAL A 17 15.00 4.22 11.51
N PHE A 18 14.29 4.74 10.50
CA PHE A 18 14.85 5.35 9.29
C PHE A 18 14.03 6.61 8.97
N ALA A 19 14.14 7.66 9.80
CA ALA A 19 13.38 8.90 9.60
C ALA A 19 13.87 9.61 8.32
N GLU A 20 13.03 9.58 7.28
CA GLU A 20 13.27 10.14 5.96
C GLU A 20 11.98 10.84 5.52
N ASP A 21 11.72 12.02 6.12
CA ASP A 21 10.62 12.87 5.68
C ASP A 21 10.92 13.42 4.27
N ILE A 22 9.88 13.56 3.45
CA ILE A 22 10.01 14.20 2.13
C ILE A 22 9.73 15.69 2.30
N GLU A 23 10.73 16.53 2.03
CA GLU A 23 10.62 17.98 2.11
C GLU A 23 10.97 18.68 0.79
N PHE A 24 10.11 19.61 0.36
CA PHE A 24 10.30 20.40 -0.87
C PHE A 24 10.81 21.82 -0.56
N THR A 25 11.67 21.99 0.44
CA THR A 25 12.19 23.30 0.85
C THR A 25 13.34 23.79 -0.02
N ASP A 26 14.01 22.89 -0.74
CA ASP A 26 15.14 23.25 -1.57
C ASP A 26 14.71 23.66 -2.99
N SER A 27 14.93 24.93 -3.30
CA SER A 27 14.63 25.54 -4.62
C SER A 27 15.58 25.10 -5.75
N THR A 28 16.40 24.08 -5.50
CA THR A 28 17.43 23.55 -6.41
C THR A 28 16.94 22.42 -7.30
N LEU A 29 15.73 21.91 -7.10
CA LEU A 29 15.13 20.87 -7.94
C LEU A 29 14.68 21.45 -9.27
N THR A 30 15.13 20.84 -10.35
CA THR A 30 14.63 21.12 -11.69
C THR A 30 13.25 20.47 -11.89
N GLN A 31 12.47 21.00 -12.84
CA GLN A 31 11.16 20.43 -13.19
C GLN A 31 11.26 18.95 -13.60
N GLY A 32 12.34 18.55 -14.29
CA GLY A 32 12.55 17.16 -14.72
C GLY A 32 12.90 16.22 -13.57
N GLU A 33 13.62 16.71 -12.56
CA GLU A 33 13.90 15.97 -11.32
C GLU A 33 12.61 15.77 -10.52
N PHE A 34 11.79 16.82 -10.38
CA PHE A 34 10.49 16.72 -9.73
C PHE A 34 9.54 15.74 -10.46
N GLU A 35 9.50 15.78 -11.79
CA GLU A 35 8.72 14.85 -12.61
C GLU A 35 9.17 13.39 -12.39
N SER A 36 10.49 13.16 -12.41
CA SER A 36 11.07 11.83 -12.22
C SER A 36 10.76 11.28 -10.82
N PHE A 37 10.95 12.10 -9.79
CA PHE A 37 10.60 11.76 -8.41
C PHE A 37 9.12 11.42 -8.27
N THR A 38 8.24 12.30 -8.75
CA THR A 38 6.78 12.10 -8.64
C THR A 38 6.33 10.85 -9.39
N LYS A 39 6.99 10.51 -10.50
CA LYS A 39 6.70 9.30 -11.27
C LYS A 39 7.06 8.03 -10.50
N GLU A 40 8.26 7.97 -9.91
CA GLU A 40 8.65 6.83 -9.07
C GLU A 40 7.77 6.71 -7.83
N LEU A 41 7.52 7.82 -7.14
CA LEU A 41 6.64 7.86 -5.98
C LEU A 41 5.20 7.43 -6.33
N GLY A 42 4.68 7.86 -7.48
CA GLY A 42 3.37 7.45 -7.98
C GLY A 42 3.27 5.95 -8.28
N VAL A 43 4.34 5.35 -8.81
CA VAL A 43 4.41 3.89 -9.00
C VAL A 43 4.44 3.17 -7.65
N ALA A 44 5.31 3.61 -6.74
CA ALA A 44 5.48 2.98 -5.42
C ALA A 44 4.23 3.07 -4.54
N LEU A 45 3.49 4.18 -4.62
CA LEU A 45 2.27 4.43 -3.84
C LEU A 45 0.98 4.04 -4.56
N SER A 46 1.08 3.47 -5.76
CA SER A 46 -0.09 3.10 -6.55
C SER A 46 -1.00 2.13 -5.78
N PHE A 47 -2.31 2.42 -5.81
CA PHE A 47 -3.30 1.56 -5.18
C PHE A 47 -3.55 0.33 -6.05
N ASN A 48 -3.15 -0.84 -5.56
CA ASN A 48 -3.48 -2.13 -6.13
C ASN A 48 -4.08 -3.00 -5.02
N PRO A 49 -5.42 -3.10 -4.94
CA PRO A 49 -6.07 -3.96 -3.97
C PRO A 49 -5.75 -5.40 -4.34
N MET A 50 -4.97 -6.11 -3.52
CA MET A 50 -4.64 -7.53 -3.73
C MET A 50 -5.86 -8.42 -3.40
N SER A 51 -7.04 -8.02 -3.85
CA SER A 51 -8.30 -8.68 -3.60
C SER A 51 -8.59 -9.75 -4.66
N PRO A 52 -9.42 -10.75 -4.35
CA PRO A 52 -9.88 -11.73 -5.35
C PRO A 52 -10.58 -11.06 -6.53
N ALA A 53 -10.45 -11.64 -7.72
CA ALA A 53 -11.17 -11.18 -8.91
C ALA A 53 -12.69 -11.37 -8.77
N GLU A 54 -13.10 -12.49 -8.16
CA GLU A 54 -14.51 -12.77 -7.82
C GLU A 54 -15.03 -11.80 -6.75
N THR A 55 -16.34 -11.53 -6.79
CA THR A 55 -17.01 -10.74 -5.75
C THR A 55 -17.10 -11.52 -4.45
N LEU A 56 -16.93 -10.82 -3.33
CA LEU A 56 -17.01 -11.45 -2.00
C LEU A 56 -18.46 -11.85 -1.65
N GLY A 57 -19.44 -11.23 -2.28
CA GLY A 57 -20.86 -11.45 -2.01
C GLY A 57 -21.31 -10.89 -0.66
N VAL A 58 -22.63 -10.94 -0.40
CA VAL A 58 -23.26 -10.25 0.75
C VAL A 58 -22.70 -10.69 2.10
N THR A 59 -22.29 -11.95 2.23
CA THR A 59 -21.70 -12.48 3.47
C THR A 59 -20.17 -12.36 3.52
N GLY A 60 -19.51 -12.10 2.40
CA GLY A 60 -18.06 -12.01 2.33
C GLY A 60 -17.51 -10.67 2.78
N PHE A 61 -16.38 -10.72 3.45
CA PHE A 61 -15.55 -9.58 3.80
C PHE A 61 -14.10 -10.05 3.74
N ASP A 62 -13.21 -9.12 3.42
CA ASP A 62 -11.79 -9.36 3.31
C ASP A 62 -11.03 -8.27 4.09
N ILE A 63 -10.01 -8.68 4.82
CA ILE A 63 -9.14 -7.78 5.58
C ILE A 63 -7.72 -8.31 5.38
N GLY A 64 -6.83 -7.47 4.89
CA GLY A 64 -5.44 -7.83 4.72
C GLY A 64 -4.48 -6.74 5.17
N ALA A 65 -3.29 -7.21 5.52
CA ALA A 65 -2.12 -6.38 5.72
C ALA A 65 -1.11 -6.78 4.66
N GLU A 66 -0.58 -5.79 3.97
CA GLU A 66 0.31 -5.99 2.83
C GLU A 66 1.57 -5.16 3.05
N LEU A 67 2.69 -5.61 2.49
CA LEU A 67 3.92 -4.84 2.42
C LEU A 67 4.41 -4.87 0.98
N VAL A 68 4.39 -3.72 0.32
CA VAL A 68 4.97 -3.55 -1.00
C VAL A 68 6.34 -2.93 -0.85
N VAL A 69 7.36 -3.57 -1.41
CA VAL A 69 8.72 -3.04 -1.40
C VAL A 69 9.06 -2.65 -2.82
N THR A 70 9.30 -1.35 -3.05
CA THR A 70 9.65 -0.83 -4.37
C THR A 70 11.12 -0.46 -4.39
N ASP A 71 11.84 -0.90 -5.41
CA ASP A 71 13.20 -0.46 -5.73
C ASP A 71 13.12 0.96 -6.30
N ILE A 72 13.84 1.90 -5.69
CA ILE A 72 13.84 3.31 -6.09
C ILE A 72 15.23 3.70 -6.59
N SER A 73 15.30 4.75 -7.41
CA SER A 73 16.59 5.24 -7.91
C SER A 73 17.31 6.09 -6.85
N ASP A 74 17.69 5.46 -5.73
CA ASP A 74 18.37 6.07 -4.57
C ASP A 74 19.61 6.89 -4.95
N ASN A 75 20.36 6.42 -5.95
CA ASN A 75 21.55 7.10 -6.48
C ASN A 75 21.26 8.37 -7.31
N LYS A 76 20.01 8.83 -7.36
CA LYS A 76 19.62 10.02 -8.12
C LYS A 76 19.48 11.20 -7.18
N LYS A 77 20.01 12.32 -7.65
CA LYS A 77 19.96 13.61 -6.97
C LYS A 77 18.56 14.00 -6.48
N TYR A 78 17.49 13.62 -7.19
CA TYR A 78 16.13 13.95 -6.77
C TYR A 78 15.67 13.18 -5.53
N TRP A 79 16.18 11.97 -5.27
CA TRP A 79 15.95 11.27 -4.02
C TRP A 79 16.85 11.81 -2.91
N GLU A 80 18.14 12.00 -3.20
CA GLU A 80 19.10 12.60 -2.25
C GLU A 80 18.68 14.00 -1.78
N THR A 81 18.14 14.85 -2.66
CA THR A 81 17.77 16.23 -2.26
C THR A 81 16.43 16.31 -1.53
N LEU A 82 15.53 15.34 -1.75
CA LEU A 82 14.15 15.37 -1.21
C LEU A 82 13.98 14.57 0.07
N VAL A 83 14.86 13.61 0.32
CA VAL A 83 14.89 12.81 1.53
C VAL A 83 15.73 13.52 2.59
N ASP A 84 15.19 13.60 3.80
CA ASP A 84 15.91 14.14 4.95
C ASP A 84 17.29 13.46 5.12
N ASP A 85 18.29 14.21 5.58
CA ASP A 85 19.70 13.80 5.68
C ASP A 85 20.43 13.44 4.37
N ASN A 86 19.79 13.56 3.19
CA ASN A 86 20.36 13.24 1.87
C ASN A 86 20.84 11.78 1.67
N ASP A 87 20.29 10.84 2.43
CA ASP A 87 20.67 9.42 2.39
C ASP A 87 19.44 8.53 2.16
N PRO A 88 18.89 8.48 0.93
CA PRO A 88 17.70 7.69 0.63
C PRO A 88 17.99 6.19 0.69
N SER A 89 17.10 5.43 1.32
CA SER A 89 17.13 3.95 1.24
C SER A 89 16.92 3.46 -0.19
N SER A 90 17.68 2.42 -0.62
CA SER A 90 17.49 1.77 -1.94
C SER A 90 16.11 1.16 -2.16
N TYR A 91 15.36 0.95 -1.07
CA TYR A 91 14.01 0.39 -1.11
C TYR A 91 13.02 1.27 -0.33
N LEU A 92 11.84 1.45 -0.91
CA LEU A 92 10.70 2.10 -0.27
C LEU A 92 9.67 1.06 0.20
N PRO A 93 9.63 0.72 1.51
CA PRO A 93 8.63 -0.18 2.06
C PRO A 93 7.31 0.56 2.31
N VAL A 94 6.25 0.10 1.66
CA VAL A 94 4.91 0.67 1.72
C VAL A 94 3.95 -0.35 2.37
N PRO A 95 3.77 -0.31 3.70
CA PRO A 95 2.82 -1.16 4.39
C PRO A 95 1.41 -0.64 4.19
N ARG A 96 0.47 -1.55 3.92
CA ARG A 96 -0.91 -1.22 3.57
C ARG A 96 -1.85 -2.06 4.41
N LEU A 97 -2.93 -1.45 4.86
CA LEU A 97 -4.07 -2.12 5.43
C LEU A 97 -5.22 -1.98 4.44
N HIS A 98 -5.80 -3.09 4.02
CA HIS A 98 -6.96 -3.09 3.15
C HIS A 98 -8.14 -3.77 3.83
N VAL A 99 -9.32 -3.25 3.56
CA VAL A 99 -10.59 -3.85 3.95
C VAL A 99 -11.52 -3.81 2.76
N GLN A 100 -12.25 -4.90 2.53
CA GLN A 100 -13.22 -5.01 1.45
C GLN A 100 -14.48 -5.71 1.95
N LYS A 101 -15.63 -5.27 1.45
CA LYS A 101 -16.93 -5.84 1.77
C LYS A 101 -17.70 -6.11 0.48
N GLY A 102 -18.18 -7.33 0.35
CA GLY A 102 -19.13 -7.66 -0.70
C GLY A 102 -20.54 -7.19 -0.37
N LEU A 103 -21.20 -6.64 -1.38
CA LEU A 103 -22.57 -6.14 -1.37
C LEU A 103 -23.45 -6.99 -2.30
N PRO A 104 -24.78 -6.84 -2.24
CA PRO A 104 -25.66 -7.42 -3.25
C PRO A 104 -25.34 -6.93 -4.66
N PHE A 105 -25.77 -7.67 -5.67
CA PHE A 105 -25.61 -7.35 -7.09
C PHE A 105 -24.17 -7.36 -7.60
N ASN A 106 -23.30 -8.22 -7.07
CA ASN A 106 -21.92 -8.39 -7.54
C ASN A 106 -21.08 -7.11 -7.47
N ILE A 107 -21.33 -6.32 -6.43
CA ILE A 107 -20.58 -5.11 -6.12
C ILE A 107 -19.78 -5.37 -4.85
N ASP A 108 -18.51 -5.00 -4.85
CA ASP A 108 -17.72 -4.92 -3.62
C ASP A 108 -17.25 -3.48 -3.43
N ILE A 109 -17.20 -3.05 -2.18
CA ILE A 109 -16.60 -1.77 -1.79
C ILE A 109 -15.40 -2.03 -0.90
N GLY A 110 -14.35 -1.26 -1.08
CA GLY A 110 -13.13 -1.41 -0.30
C GLY A 110 -12.53 -0.07 0.10
N ALA A 111 -11.64 -0.12 1.07
CA ALA A 111 -10.81 0.98 1.47
C ALA A 111 -9.41 0.49 1.84
N MET A 112 -8.44 1.35 1.61
CA MET A 112 -7.05 1.09 1.98
C MET A 112 -6.50 2.28 2.75
N TYR A 113 -5.66 1.98 3.74
CA TYR A 113 -4.84 2.96 4.44
C TYR A 113 -3.38 2.52 4.42
N THR A 114 -2.49 3.47 4.13
CA THR A 114 -1.05 3.29 4.07
C THR A 114 -0.38 4.41 4.85
N ALA A 115 0.60 4.05 5.65
CA ALA A 115 1.51 4.99 6.29
C ALA A 115 2.92 4.44 6.12
N VAL A 116 3.74 5.11 5.31
CA VAL A 116 5.14 4.68 5.12
C VAL A 116 5.88 4.90 6.44
N PRO A 117 6.53 3.87 7.00
CA PRO A 117 7.26 4.01 8.24
C PRO A 117 8.29 5.11 8.10
N ASN A 118 8.37 5.95 9.13
CA ASN A 118 9.40 6.97 9.25
C ASN A 118 9.42 8.02 8.11
N SER A 119 8.30 8.21 7.43
CA SER A 119 8.11 9.29 6.46
C SER A 119 6.77 9.98 6.72
N ASN A 120 6.59 11.17 6.14
CA ASN A 120 5.35 11.92 6.17
C ASN A 120 4.29 11.40 5.16
N ILE A 121 4.59 10.34 4.40
CA ILE A 121 3.67 9.74 3.43
C ILE A 121 2.52 9.01 4.14
N LYS A 122 1.30 9.51 3.94
CA LYS A 122 0.05 8.84 4.30
C LYS A 122 -0.89 8.85 3.12
N LEU A 123 -1.46 7.70 2.81
CA LEU A 123 -2.39 7.53 1.68
C LEU A 123 -3.66 6.80 2.15
N TRP A 124 -4.79 7.28 1.64
CA TRP A 124 -6.08 6.62 1.79
C TRP A 124 -6.63 6.36 0.38
N GLY A 125 -7.16 5.15 0.18
CA GLY A 125 -7.75 4.72 -1.07
C GLY A 125 -9.16 4.20 -0.84
N VAL A 126 -10.01 4.34 -1.84
CA VAL A 126 -11.34 3.73 -1.89
C VAL A 126 -11.47 2.93 -3.16
N GLU A 127 -12.15 1.80 -3.07
CA GLU A 127 -12.34 0.84 -4.16
C GLU A 127 -13.82 0.61 -4.38
N LEU A 128 -14.21 0.55 -5.67
CA LEU A 128 -15.48 0.02 -6.11
C LEU A 128 -15.21 -1.04 -7.16
N LYS A 129 -15.59 -2.28 -6.89
CA LYS A 129 -15.46 -3.42 -7.81
C LYS A 129 -16.86 -3.87 -8.22
N TYR A 130 -17.04 -4.14 -9.50
CA TYR A 130 -18.29 -4.67 -10.05
C TYR A 130 -17.99 -5.82 -11.02
N ALA A 131 -18.50 -7.01 -10.72
CA ALA A 131 -18.32 -8.17 -11.58
C ALA A 131 -19.51 -8.32 -12.54
N LEU A 132 -19.20 -8.28 -13.85
CA LEU A 132 -20.19 -8.49 -14.92
C LEU A 132 -20.64 -9.95 -15.00
N LEU A 133 -19.74 -10.87 -14.66
CA LEU A 133 -19.98 -12.30 -14.59
C LEU A 133 -19.68 -12.75 -13.17
N GLU A 134 -20.57 -13.56 -12.61
CA GLU A 134 -20.26 -14.24 -11.35
C GLU A 134 -19.20 -15.30 -11.62
N GLY A 135 -18.16 -15.34 -10.78
CA GLY A 135 -17.21 -16.44 -10.78
C GLY A 135 -17.93 -17.71 -10.34
N THR A 136 -17.98 -18.73 -11.20
CA THR A 136 -18.55 -20.04 -10.85
C THR A 136 -17.68 -21.14 -11.42
N THR A 137 -17.98 -22.41 -11.11
CA THR A 137 -17.29 -23.54 -11.75
C THR A 137 -17.42 -23.52 -13.29
N ALA A 138 -18.45 -22.88 -13.84
CA ALA A 138 -18.72 -22.80 -15.27
C ALA A 138 -18.32 -21.45 -15.90
N THR A 139 -18.10 -20.41 -15.11
CA THR A 139 -17.81 -19.04 -15.58
C THR A 139 -16.53 -18.51 -14.92
N PRO A 140 -15.56 -18.03 -15.71
CA PRO A 140 -14.35 -17.45 -15.14
C PRO A 140 -14.69 -16.21 -14.31
N ALA A 141 -13.94 -16.02 -13.23
CA ALA A 141 -13.88 -14.77 -12.48
C ALA A 141 -13.01 -13.74 -13.21
#